data_AF-A0A2W7CKT2-F1
#
_entry.id   AF-A0A2W7CKT2-F1
#
_cell.length_a   1.000
_cell.length_b   1.000
_cell.length_c   1.000
_cell.angle_alpha   90.00
_cell.angle_beta   90.00
_cell.angle_gamma   90.00
#
_symmetry.space_group_name_H-M   'P 1'
#
loop_
_entity.id
_entity.type
_entity.pdbx_description
1 polymer ?
#
loop_
_entity_poly.entity_id
_entity_poly.type
_entity_poly.pdbx_seq_one_letter_code
_entity_poly.pdbx_strand_id
1 'polypeptide(L)'
;MADSNISVFPLHRRRKLVESIARDLESKNEEDANAFWRSTVKTILIQLSESGIAPGLAEQEIRTLLRAVLGDIAARSAKLGR
;
A
#
# COMPACT_ATOMS: atom_id res chain seq x y z
N MET A 1 4.98 -24.21 -5.49
CA MET A 1 5.54 -23.76 -4.19
C MET A 1 4.58 -22.73 -3.65
N ALA A 2 3.74 -23.11 -2.69
CA ALA A 2 2.76 -22.23 -2.08
C ALA A 2 3.48 -21.37 -1.04
N ASP A 3 3.80 -20.12 -1.41
CA ASP A 3 4.40 -19.18 -0.47
C ASP A 3 3.36 -18.82 0.59
N SER A 4 3.78 -19.04 1.83
CA SER A 4 2.93 -19.21 2.99
C SER A 4 2.48 -17.87 3.54
N ASN A 5 1.19 -17.80 3.89
CA ASN A 5 0.69 -17.08 5.06
C ASN A 5 1.23 -15.65 5.27
N ILE A 6 0.78 -14.71 4.45
CA ILE A 6 1.06 -13.28 4.66
C ILE A 6 -0.04 -12.65 5.56
N SER A 7 -0.46 -13.34 6.62
CA SER A 7 -1.11 -12.68 7.75
C SER A 7 -0.05 -11.94 8.57
N VAL A 8 0.27 -10.69 8.21
CA VAL A 8 1.11 -9.83 9.07
C VAL A 8 0.70 -8.37 8.92
N PHE A 9 -0.49 -8.10 9.44
CA PHE A 9 -0.85 -6.79 9.94
C PHE A 9 0.22 -6.35 10.97
N PRO A 10 0.63 -5.07 11.00
CA PRO A 10 0.15 -3.95 10.19
C PRO A 10 0.91 -3.78 8.87
N LEU A 11 0.19 -3.46 7.81
CA LEU A 11 0.74 -3.32 6.45
C LEU A 11 1.71 -2.14 6.35
N HIS A 12 1.50 -1.10 7.17
CA HIS A 12 2.37 0.06 7.25
C HIS A 12 3.78 -0.24 7.78
N ARG A 13 4.00 -1.35 8.49
CA ARG A 13 5.33 -1.77 8.96
C ARG A 13 6.14 -2.50 7.89
N ARG A 14 5.51 -2.93 6.80
CA ARG A 14 6.20 -3.61 5.71
C ARG A 14 6.81 -2.59 4.77
N ARG A 15 7.99 -2.09 5.13
CA ARG A 15 8.70 -1.09 4.34
C ARG A 15 8.85 -1.48 2.87
N LYS A 16 9.16 -2.76 2.57
CA LYS A 16 9.20 -3.28 1.19
C LYS A 16 7.88 -3.12 0.42
N LEU A 17 6.72 -3.28 1.08
CA LEU A 17 5.41 -3.10 0.45
C LEU A 17 5.19 -1.61 0.14
N VAL A 18 5.45 -0.75 1.12
CA VAL A 18 5.33 0.70 0.99
C VAL A 18 6.22 1.22 -0.13
N GLU A 19 7.50 0.83 -0.14
CA GLU A 19 8.48 1.23 -1.15
C GLU A 19 8.12 0.71 -2.55
N SER A 20 7.59 -0.52 -2.66
CA SER A 20 7.14 -1.06 -3.96
C SER A 20 5.95 -0.28 -4.49
N ILE A 21 4.91 -0.07 -3.68
CA ILE A 21 3.72 0.68 -4.08
C ILE A 21 4.08 2.12 -4.43
N ALA A 22 4.97 2.76 -3.66
CA ALA A 22 5.46 4.11 -3.94
C ALA A 22 6.14 4.18 -5.31
N ARG A 23 7.03 3.23 -5.62
CA ARG A 23 7.75 3.21 -6.89
C ARG A 23 6.84 2.91 -8.09
N ASP A 24 5.87 2.01 -7.92
CA ASP A 24 4.86 1.73 -8.93
C ASP A 24 3.93 2.94 -9.18
N LEU A 25 3.59 3.70 -8.14
CA LEU A 25 2.83 4.94 -8.27
C LEU A 25 3.63 6.06 -8.94
N GLU A 26 4.90 6.25 -8.57
CA GLU A 26 5.78 7.25 -9.21
C GLU A 26 6.01 6.96 -10.70
N SER A 27 5.98 5.70 -11.11
CA SER A 27 6.16 5.29 -12.50
C SER A 27 4.90 5.44 -13.37
N LYS A 28 3.75 5.80 -12.78
CA LYS A 28 2.44 5.83 -13.44
C LYS A 28 1.94 7.26 -13.59
N ASN A 29 1.32 7.54 -14.74
CA ASN A 29 0.55 8.78 -14.92
C ASN A 29 -0.67 8.80 -14.00
N GLU A 30 -1.22 9.98 -13.71
CA GLU A 30 -2.27 10.19 -12.69
C GLU A 30 -3.47 9.24 -12.81
N GLU A 31 -3.95 8.98 -14.04
CA GLU A 31 -5.06 8.05 -14.29
C GLU A 31 -4.70 6.59 -13.97
N ASP A 32 -3.52 6.16 -14.42
CA ASP A 32 -2.99 4.81 -14.21
C ASP A 32 -2.64 4.56 -12.73
N ALA A 33 -2.14 5.58 -12.04
CA ALA A 33 -1.82 5.57 -10.62
C ALA A 33 -3.09 5.40 -9.77
N ASN A 34 -4.17 6.10 -10.10
CA ASN A 34 -5.45 5.96 -9.41
C ASN A 34 -6.08 4.57 -9.65
N ALA A 35 -6.05 4.07 -10.89
CA ALA A 35 -6.54 2.73 -11.21
C ALA A 35 -5.73 1.64 -10.47
N PHE A 36 -4.40 1.76 -10.45
CA PHE A 36 -3.51 0.88 -9.71
C PHE A 36 -3.78 0.91 -8.21
N TRP A 37 -3.93 2.10 -7.62
CA TRP A 37 -4.23 2.26 -6.20
C TRP A 37 -5.58 1.62 -5.83
N ARG A 38 -6.63 1.85 -6.63
CA ARG A 38 -7.95 1.23 -6.41
C ARG A 38 -7.89 -0.30 -6.47
N SER A 39 -7.14 -0.85 -7.43
CA SER A 39 -6.94 -2.30 -7.56
C SER A 39 -6.17 -2.86 -6.36
N THR A 40 -5.10 -2.17 -5.94
CA THR A 40 -4.29 -2.54 -4.77
C THR A 40 -5.11 -2.55 -3.48
N VAL A 41 -5.89 -1.48 -3.24
CA VAL A 41 -6.79 -1.39 -2.09
C VAL A 41 -7.80 -2.53 -2.08
N LYS A 42 -8.41 -2.83 -3.24
CA LYS A 42 -9.40 -3.92 -3.35
C LYS A 42 -8.77 -5.27 -2.97
N THR A 43 -7.58 -5.57 -3.49
CA THR A 43 -6.86 -6.81 -3.16
C THR A 43 -6.55 -6.90 -1.67
N ILE A 44 -6.05 -5.80 -1.08
CA ILE A 44 -5.72 -5.77 0.35
C ILE A 44 -6.99 -5.95 1.21
N LEU A 45 -8.10 -5.28 0.87
CA LEU A 45 -9.37 -5.43 1.60
C LEU A 45 -9.91 -6.86 1.53
N ILE A 46 -9.79 -7.53 0.38
CA ILE A 46 -10.15 -8.95 0.23
C ILE A 46 -9.29 -9.80 1.18
N GLN A 47 -7.96 -9.63 1.14
CA GLN A 47 -7.04 -10.40 1.99
C GLN A 47 -7.28 -10.17 3.50
N LEU A 48 -7.59 -8.93 3.88
CA LEU A 48 -7.93 -8.59 5.26
C LEU A 48 -9.25 -9.24 5.67
N SER A 49 -10.25 -9.24 4.79
CA SER A 49 -11.54 -9.91 5.03
C SER A 49 -11.38 -11.42 5.14
N GLU A 50 -10.59 -12.05 4.28
CA GLU A 50 -10.24 -13.48 4.35
C GLU A 50 -9.50 -13.84 5.64
N SER A 51 -8.75 -12.89 6.20
CA SER A 51 -8.06 -13.02 7.49
C SER A 51 -8.96 -12.76 8.70
N GLY A 52 -10.27 -12.50 8.49
CA GLY A 52 -11.24 -12.23 9.56
C GLY A 52 -11.12 -10.82 10.18
N ILE A 53 -10.43 -9.89 9.52
CA ILE A 53 -10.31 -8.51 9.99
C ILE A 53 -11.62 -7.75 9.74
N ALA A 54 -12.13 -7.06 10.75
CA ALA A 54 -13.31 -6.24 10.63
C ALA A 54 -13.12 -5.12 9.59
N PRO A 55 -14.15 -4.81 8.76
CA PRO A 55 -14.03 -3.85 7.67
C PRO A 55 -13.54 -2.48 8.14
N GLY A 56 -14.03 -1.97 9.28
CA GLY A 56 -13.57 -0.69 9.83
C GLY A 56 -12.09 -0.65 10.20
N LEU A 57 -11.53 -1.78 10.67
CA LEU A 57 -10.10 -1.91 10.98
C LEU A 57 -9.28 -2.01 9.68
N ALA A 58 -9.80 -2.71 8.67
CA ALA A 58 -9.18 -2.80 7.36
C ALA A 58 -9.10 -1.43 6.66
N GLU A 59 -10.17 -0.64 6.69
CA GLU A 59 -10.18 0.73 6.18
C GLU A 59 -9.21 1.65 6.90
N GLN A 60 -9.05 1.48 8.23
CA GLN A 60 -8.04 2.22 8.99
C GLN A 60 -6.62 1.86 8.56
N GLU A 61 -6.32 0.59 8.29
CA GLU A 61 -5.01 0.21 7.76
C GLU A 61 -4.77 0.72 6.36
N ILE A 62 -5.76 0.68 5.47
CA ILE A 62 -5.61 1.25 4.12
C ILE A 62 -5.27 2.74 4.20
N ARG A 63 -5.94 3.50 5.09
CA ARG A 63 -5.62 4.93 5.31
C ARG A 63 -4.20 5.13 5.84
N THR A 64 -3.76 4.27 6.75
CA THR A 64 -2.40 4.33 7.32
C THR A 64 -1.34 3.98 6.27
N LEU A 65 -1.62 2.97 5.43
CA LEU A 65 -0.79 2.57 4.31
C LEU A 65 -0.65 3.69 3.27
N LEU A 66 -1.76 4.34 2.90
CA LEU A 66 -1.75 5.47 1.95
C LEU A 66 -0.86 6.61 2.46
N ARG A 67 -0.99 6.99 3.74
CA ARG A 67 -0.15 8.03 4.35
C ARG A 67 1.33 7.65 4.32
N ALA A 68 1.67 6.40 4.60
CA ALA A 68 3.05 5.92 4.55
C ALA A 68 3.62 5.96 3.13
N VAL A 69 2.84 5.54 2.13
CA VAL A 69 3.23 5.58 0.71
C VAL A 69 3.44 7.01 0.24
N LEU A 70 2.50 7.92 0.50
CA LEU A 70 2.63 9.33 0.13
C LEU A 70 3.82 10.01 0.84
N GLY A 71 4.07 9.64 2.11
CA GLY A 71 5.24 10.11 2.86
C GLY A 71 6.56 9.65 2.24
N ASP A 72 6.63 8.40 1.76
CA ASP A 72 7.82 7.86 1.09
C ASP A 72 8.07 8.56 -0.26
N ILE A 73 7.03 8.76 -1.08
CA ILE A 73 7.10 9.50 -2.34
C ILE A 73 7.60 10.94 -2.08
N ALA A 74 7.01 11.64 -1.11
CA ALA A 74 7.42 13.00 -0.75
C ALA A 74 8.88 13.06 -0.27
N ALA A 75 9.32 12.08 0.54
CA ALA A 75 10.70 12.00 1.01
C ALA A 75 11.70 11.71 -0.12
N ARG A 76 11.32 10.92 -1.14
CA ARG A 76 12.13 10.65 -2.34
C ARG A 76 12.23 11.88 -3.23
N SER A 77 11.09 12.54 -3.49
CA SER A 77 11.05 13.80 -4.23
C SER A 77 11.94 14.87 -3.59
N ALA A 78 11.88 15.01 -2.26
CA ALA A 78 12.75 15.93 -1.51
C ALA A 78 14.25 15.58 -1.55
N LYS A 79 14.61 14.31 -1.79
CA LYS A 79 16.00 13.87 -1.99
C LYS A 79 16.52 14.09 -3.41
N LEU A 80 15.64 14.09 -4.42
CA LEU A 80 15.98 14.34 -5.83
C LEU A 80 16.18 15.83 -6.14
N GLY A 81 15.72 16.73 -5.26
CA GLY A 81 15.84 18.19 -5.41
C GLY A 81 17.06 18.83 -4.73
N ARG A 82 18.11 18.09 -4.37
CA ARG A 82 19.38 18.65 -3.85
C ARG A 82 20.57 18.30 -4.72
#